data_AF-A0A8D1QLE2-F1
#
_entry.id   AF-A0A8D1QLE2-F1
#
_cell.length_a   1.000
_cell.length_b   1.000
_cell.length_c   1.000
_cell.angle_alpha   90.00
_cell.angle_beta   90.00
_cell.angle_gamma   90.00
#
_symmetry.space_group_name_H-M   'P 1'
#
loop_
_entity.id
_entity.type
_entity.pdbx_description
1 polymer ?
#
loop_
_entity_poly.entity_id
_entity_poly.type
_entity_poly.pdbx_seq_one_letter_code
_entity_poly.pdbx_strand_id
1 'polypeptide(L)'
;MRAPMQLLGLLLLWLPDAMCAIQLTQSPASLAASLGDTVSITCQASQSISRELSWYQQQPGKAHKLLIYSASTFQTGVPSQFKGSGSGTDFTLTISSLQAENFATYYCQHDYGTPPTKSWPCGPDALRCLRHFIK
;
A
#
# COMPACT_ATOMS: atom_id res chain seq x y z
N MET A 1 -30.97 -30.78 -34.23
CA MET A 1 -30.22 -31.25 -33.05
C MET A 1 -29.70 -30.03 -32.33
N ARG A 2 -30.34 -29.64 -31.21
CA ARG A 2 -30.06 -28.39 -30.49
C ARG A 2 -29.23 -28.79 -29.26
N ALA A 3 -27.92 -28.53 -29.31
CA ALA A 3 -27.05 -28.78 -28.15
C ALA A 3 -27.55 -27.94 -26.96
N PRO A 4 -27.56 -28.49 -25.73
CA PRO A 4 -28.11 -27.78 -24.59
C PRO A 4 -27.16 -26.65 -24.20
N MET A 5 -27.62 -25.43 -24.43
CA MET A 5 -27.04 -24.15 -24.01
C MET A 5 -27.14 -24.00 -22.47
N GLN A 6 -26.78 -25.03 -21.72
CA GLN A 6 -26.84 -25.07 -20.26
C GLN A 6 -25.53 -25.56 -19.64
N LEU A 7 -24.69 -26.30 -20.39
CA LEU A 7 -23.36 -26.71 -19.89
C LEU A 7 -22.34 -25.57 -19.86
N LEU A 8 -22.50 -24.53 -20.69
CA LEU A 8 -21.54 -23.43 -20.76
C LEU A 8 -21.57 -22.52 -19.51
N GLY A 9 -22.71 -22.45 -18.81
CA GLY A 9 -22.87 -21.62 -17.62
C GLY A 9 -22.22 -22.20 -16.36
N LEU A 10 -22.12 -23.52 -16.25
CA LEU A 10 -21.47 -24.21 -15.13
C LEU A 10 -19.93 -24.15 -15.21
N LEU A 11 -19.37 -24.00 -16.41
CA LEU A 11 -17.92 -23.89 -16.62
C LEU A 11 -17.34 -22.54 -16.16
N LEU A 12 -18.18 -21.50 -16.06
CA LEU A 12 -17.78 -20.14 -15.64
C LEU A 12 -17.75 -19.97 -14.11
N LEU A 13 -18.37 -20.87 -13.33
CA LEU A 13 -18.32 -20.84 -11.86
C LEU A 13 -17.02 -21.40 -11.26
N TRP A 14 -16.15 -21.96 -12.10
CA TRP A 14 -14.89 -22.63 -11.71
C TRP A 14 -13.66 -21.84 -12.13
N LEU A 15 -13.79 -20.54 -12.38
CA LEU A 15 -12.64 -19.67 -12.42
C LEU A 15 -12.30 -19.32 -10.97
N PRO A 16 -11.25 -19.91 -10.35
CA PRO A 16 -10.72 -19.34 -9.13
C PRO A 16 -10.36 -17.89 -9.48
N ASP A 17 -11.04 -16.93 -8.85
CA ASP A 17 -10.62 -15.53 -8.89
C ASP A 17 -9.14 -15.54 -8.50
N ALA A 18 -8.27 -15.19 -9.44
CA ALA A 18 -6.85 -15.40 -9.30
C ALA A 18 -6.32 -14.43 -8.23
N MET A 19 -6.34 -14.86 -6.97
CA MET A 19 -5.85 -14.14 -5.78
C MET A 19 -4.32 -14.05 -5.73
N CYS A 20 -3.70 -13.86 -6.88
CA CYS A 20 -2.25 -13.83 -7.06
C CYS A 20 -1.66 -12.45 -6.69
N ALA A 21 -2.50 -11.44 -6.46
CA ALA A 21 -2.05 -10.11 -6.04
C ALA A 21 -1.91 -10.03 -4.51
N ILE A 22 -0.74 -9.58 -4.04
CA ILE A 22 -0.56 -9.20 -2.64
C ILE A 22 -1.40 -7.95 -2.38
N GLN A 23 -2.34 -8.07 -1.45
CA GLN A 23 -3.20 -6.97 -1.06
C GLN A 23 -2.59 -6.26 0.15
N LEU A 24 -2.53 -4.93 0.10
CA LEU A 24 -2.25 -4.11 1.26
C LEU A 24 -3.57 -3.72 1.93
N THR A 25 -3.56 -3.58 3.24
CA THR A 25 -4.63 -3.03 4.09
C THR A 25 -4.00 -2.01 5.02
N GLN A 26 -4.49 -0.78 5.04
CA GLN A 26 -3.93 0.26 5.92
C GLN A 26 -4.94 0.68 6.99
N SER A 27 -4.46 1.05 8.17
CA SER A 27 -5.27 1.64 9.25
C SER A 27 -4.56 2.80 9.96
N PRO A 28 -5.29 3.83 10.44
CA PRO A 28 -6.71 4.11 10.26
C PRO A 28 -7.02 4.83 8.95
N ALA A 29 -8.21 4.61 8.36
CA ALA A 29 -8.66 5.25 7.11
C ALA A 29 -8.52 6.79 7.10
N SER A 30 -8.81 7.41 8.25
CA SER A 30 -8.55 8.82 8.52
C SER A 30 -8.31 9.01 10.01
N LEU A 31 -7.49 9.99 10.35
CA LEU A 31 -7.19 10.38 11.73
C LEU A 31 -7.26 11.90 11.82
N ALA A 32 -7.82 12.42 12.91
CA ALA A 32 -7.71 13.82 13.29
C ALA A 32 -6.65 13.95 14.38
N ALA A 33 -5.70 14.88 14.24
CA ALA A 33 -4.62 15.08 15.20
C ALA A 33 -4.23 16.56 15.29
N SER A 34 -3.71 16.96 16.44
CA SER A 34 -3.22 18.31 16.70
C SER A 34 -1.75 18.46 16.36
N LEU A 35 -1.30 19.70 16.16
CA LEU A 35 0.12 20.00 16.01
C LEU A 35 0.89 19.53 17.26
N GLY A 36 2.03 18.89 17.03
CA GLY A 36 2.85 18.29 18.09
C GLY A 36 2.48 16.85 18.47
N ASP A 37 1.31 16.35 18.06
CA ASP A 37 0.91 14.97 18.31
C ASP A 37 1.86 13.98 17.64
N THR A 38 1.92 12.76 18.18
CA THR A 38 2.55 11.63 17.50
C THR A 38 1.46 10.72 16.95
N VAL A 39 1.52 10.46 15.65
CA VAL A 39 0.53 9.65 14.94
C VAL A 39 1.21 8.43 14.32
N SER A 40 0.48 7.33 14.26
CA SER A 40 0.95 6.08 13.65
C SER A 40 -0.06 5.59 12.64
N ILE A 41 0.45 5.15 11.50
CA ILE A 41 -0.28 4.56 10.41
C ILE A 41 0.26 3.15 10.20
N THR A 42 -0.60 2.15 10.10
CA THR A 42 -0.20 0.78 9.81
C THR A 42 -0.51 0.41 8.37
N CYS A 43 0.29 -0.51 7.83
CA CYS A 43 0.06 -1.16 6.55
C CYS A 43 0.33 -2.65 6.72
N GLN A 44 -0.66 -3.47 6.39
CA GLN A 44 -0.63 -4.91 6.49
C GLN A 44 -0.75 -5.52 5.09
N ALA A 45 0.24 -6.30 4.69
CA ALA A 45 0.23 -7.09 3.48
C ALA A 45 -0.42 -8.46 3.74
N SER A 46 -1.20 -8.96 2.76
CA SER A 46 -1.83 -10.27 2.83
C SER A 46 -0.84 -11.44 2.77
N GLN A 47 0.40 -11.17 2.36
CA GLN A 47 1.52 -12.10 2.30
C GLN A 47 2.81 -11.36 2.66
N SER A 48 3.84 -12.11 3.05
CA SER A 48 5.14 -11.53 3.38
C SER A 48 5.78 -10.87 2.15
N ILE A 49 6.13 -9.59 2.28
CA ILE A 49 6.83 -8.79 1.26
C ILE A 49 8.27 -8.44 1.69
N SER A 50 8.84 -9.20 2.63
CA SER A 50 10.17 -8.91 3.19
C SER A 50 10.26 -7.47 3.72
N ARG A 51 11.09 -6.61 3.11
CA ARG A 51 11.17 -5.17 3.41
C ARG A 51 10.75 -4.30 2.22
N GLU A 52 10.20 -4.90 1.17
CA GLU A 52 9.83 -4.25 -0.10
C GLU A 52 8.55 -3.42 0.06
N LEU A 53 8.61 -2.41 0.94
CA LEU A 53 7.53 -1.48 1.22
C LEU A 53 8.05 -0.05 1.21
N SER A 54 7.30 0.81 0.54
CA SER A 54 7.54 2.24 0.46
C SER A 54 6.35 3.05 0.97
N TRP A 55 6.65 4.16 1.65
CA TRP A 55 5.68 5.13 2.15
C TRP A 55 5.73 6.42 1.32
N TYR A 56 4.57 6.89 0.91
CA TYR A 56 4.41 8.12 0.15
C TYR A 56 3.49 9.11 0.87
N GLN A 57 3.77 10.38 0.68
CA GLN A 57 2.91 11.49 1.08
C GLN A 57 2.35 12.19 -0.16
N GLN A 58 1.06 12.52 -0.14
CA GLN A 58 0.40 13.33 -1.15
C GLN A 58 -0.34 14.50 -0.49
N GLN A 59 0.14 15.71 -0.73
CA GLN A 59 -0.62 16.91 -0.38
C GLN A 59 -1.64 17.21 -1.49
N PRO A 60 -2.77 17.86 -1.16
CA PRO A 60 -3.76 18.27 -2.16
C PRO A 60 -3.11 19.04 -3.32
N GLY A 61 -3.35 18.60 -4.56
CA GLY A 61 -2.82 19.24 -5.76
C GLY A 61 -1.32 19.03 -6.03
N LYS A 62 -0.62 18.22 -5.23
CA LYS A 62 0.81 17.90 -5.43
C LYS A 62 1.02 16.45 -5.86
N ALA A 63 2.17 16.19 -6.49
CA ALA A 63 2.63 14.84 -6.80
C ALA A 63 2.91 14.04 -5.51
N HIS A 64 2.90 12.71 -5.63
CA HIS A 64 3.31 11.82 -4.53
C HIS A 64 4.80 12.02 -4.25
N LYS A 65 5.15 12.28 -2.99
CA LYS A 65 6.52 12.37 -2.49
C LYS A 65 6.88 11.08 -1.76
N LEU A 66 7.95 10.42 -2.19
CA LEU A 66 8.51 9.28 -1.45
C LEU A 66 9.10 9.76 -0.11
N LEU A 67 8.71 9.10 0.98
CA LEU A 67 9.22 9.37 2.32
C LEU A 67 10.25 8.32 2.74
N ILE A 68 9.84 7.05 2.66
CA ILE A 68 10.59 5.91 3.17
C ILE A 68 10.49 4.80 2.14
N TYR A 69 11.59 4.10 1.88
CA TYR A 69 11.66 2.90 1.08
C TYR A 69 12.34 1.77 1.89
N SER A 70 12.27 0.55 1.40
CA SER A 70 12.81 -0.63 2.10
C SER A 70 12.33 -0.71 3.57
N ALA A 71 11.07 -0.38 3.82
CA ALA A 71 10.37 -0.30 5.11
C ALA A 71 10.86 0.75 6.12
N SER A 72 12.15 1.11 6.12
CA SER A 72 12.73 2.01 7.14
C SER A 72 13.83 2.95 6.63
N THR A 73 14.19 2.92 5.35
CA THR A 73 15.22 3.79 4.78
C THR A 73 14.61 5.09 4.28
N PHE A 74 15.12 6.23 4.77
CA PHE A 74 14.63 7.54 4.37
C PHE A 74 15.07 7.94 2.97
N GLN A 75 14.15 8.52 2.22
CA GLN A 75 14.52 9.26 1.03
C GLN A 75 15.25 10.55 1.41
N THR A 76 16.22 10.96 0.60
CA THR A 76 16.98 12.19 0.84
C THR A 76 16.07 13.42 0.96
N GLY A 77 16.29 14.25 1.98
CA GLY A 77 15.50 15.47 2.22
C GLY A 77 14.16 15.25 2.92
N VAL A 78 13.90 14.04 3.44
CA VAL A 78 12.75 13.77 4.30
C VAL A 78 13.11 14.14 5.74
N PRO A 79 12.26 14.92 6.44
CA PRO A 79 12.50 15.28 7.84
C PRO A 79 12.60 14.07 8.77
N SER A 80 13.40 14.19 9.84
CA SER A 80 13.63 13.12 10.83
C SER A 80 12.41 12.77 11.69
N GLN A 81 11.34 13.55 11.59
CA GLN A 81 10.09 13.32 12.32
C GLN A 81 9.30 12.11 11.80
N PHE A 82 9.57 11.68 10.57
CA PHE A 82 9.03 10.44 10.03
C PHE A 82 9.84 9.26 10.54
N LYS A 83 9.20 8.11 10.75
CA LYS A 83 9.87 6.86 11.10
C LYS A 83 9.11 5.68 10.50
N GLY A 84 9.82 4.85 9.75
CA GLY A 84 9.30 3.60 9.19
C GLY A 84 9.79 2.41 10.00
N SER A 85 8.93 1.42 10.19
CA SER A 85 9.26 0.15 10.82
C SER A 85 8.43 -0.99 10.22
N GLY A 86 8.87 -2.23 10.49
CA GLY A 86 8.18 -3.43 10.07
C GLY A 86 8.95 -4.27 9.06
N SER A 87 8.42 -5.46 8.82
CA SER A 87 8.93 -6.45 7.87
C SER A 87 7.92 -7.58 7.73
N GLY A 88 8.00 -8.33 6.64
CA GLY A 88 7.12 -9.44 6.36
C GLY A 88 5.75 -8.91 5.97
N THR A 89 4.78 -8.99 6.87
CA THR A 89 3.39 -8.60 6.61
C THR A 89 3.01 -7.26 7.22
N ASP A 90 3.66 -6.83 8.30
CA ASP A 90 3.18 -5.71 9.12
C ASP A 90 4.20 -4.56 9.15
N PHE A 91 3.71 -3.38 8.81
CA PHE A 91 4.50 -2.16 8.64
C PHE A 91 3.84 -1.00 9.34
N THR A 92 4.64 -0.05 9.83
CA THR A 92 4.16 1.15 10.50
C THR A 92 4.94 2.37 10.02
N LEU A 93 4.22 3.45 9.77
CA LEU A 93 4.75 4.81 9.64
C LEU A 93 4.35 5.60 10.88
N THR A 94 5.33 6.08 11.63
CA THR A 94 5.14 7.00 12.74
C THR A 94 5.57 8.40 12.31
N ILE A 95 4.77 9.40 12.66
CA ILE A 95 5.09 10.81 12.47
C ILE A 95 5.08 11.44 13.86
N SER A 96 6.26 11.80 14.36
CA SER A 96 6.40 12.47 15.65
C SER A 96 6.29 13.98 15.48
N SER A 97 5.78 14.68 16.50
CA SER A 97 5.70 16.15 16.48
C SER A 97 5.04 16.69 15.21
N LEU A 98 3.77 16.34 14.99
CA LEU A 98 3.04 16.65 13.78
C LEU A 98 3.07 18.15 13.44
N GLN A 99 3.37 18.48 12.18
CA GLN A 99 3.40 19.84 11.67
C GLN A 99 2.32 20.07 10.62
N ALA A 100 2.02 21.33 10.30
CA ALA A 100 0.98 21.68 9.33
C ALA A 100 1.23 21.06 7.94
N GLU A 101 2.50 20.92 7.55
CA GLU A 101 2.93 20.27 6.31
C GLU A 101 2.71 18.73 6.29
N ASN A 102 2.41 18.13 7.45
CA ASN A 102 2.14 16.71 7.57
C ASN A 102 0.65 16.36 7.38
N PHE A 103 -0.25 17.36 7.30
CA PHE A 103 -1.64 17.14 6.92
C PHE A 103 -1.72 16.79 5.43
N ALA A 104 -1.85 15.50 5.15
CA ALA A 104 -1.72 14.94 3.80
C ALA A 104 -2.39 13.56 3.73
N THR A 105 -2.46 13.03 2.50
CA THR A 105 -2.78 11.63 2.28
C THR A 105 -1.51 10.78 2.29
N TYR A 106 -1.50 9.67 3.03
CA TYR A 106 -0.38 8.74 3.09
C TYR A 106 -0.73 7.40 2.46
N TYR A 107 0.24 6.82 1.75
CA TYR A 107 0.10 5.57 1.02
C TYR A 107 1.26 4.64 1.34
N CYS A 108 0.98 3.36 1.56
CA CYS A 108 1.97 2.30 1.44
C CYS A 108 1.85 1.61 0.08
N GLN A 109 2.99 1.15 -0.44
CA GLN A 109 3.10 0.40 -1.69
C GLN A 109 4.15 -0.68 -1.50
N HIS A 110 3.95 -1.84 -2.15
CA HIS A 110 4.97 -2.89 -2.23
C HIS A 110 5.41 -3.10 -3.68
N ASP A 111 6.64 -3.56 -3.84
CA ASP A 111 7.25 -3.98 -5.10
C ASP A 111 7.75 -5.44 -5.05
N TYR A 112 7.36 -6.17 -4.00
CA TYR A 112 7.72 -7.57 -3.82
C TYR A 112 7.18 -8.45 -4.95
N GLY A 113 8.06 -9.30 -5.49
CA GLY A 113 7.70 -10.20 -6.58
C GLY A 113 7.46 -9.51 -7.91
N THR A 114 7.83 -8.23 -8.08
CA THR A 114 7.88 -7.59 -9.40
C THR A 114 9.17 -8.01 -10.13
N PRO A 115 9.10 -8.87 -11.19
CA PRO A 115 10.29 -9.24 -11.93
C PRO A 115 10.79 -8.04 -12.77
N PRO A 116 12.10 -7.73 -12.81
CA PRO A 116 12.62 -6.60 -13.59
C PRO A 116 12.47 -6.78 -15.11
N THR A 117 12.19 -7.99 -15.59
CA THR A 117 11.85 -8.25 -17.01
C THR A 117 10.99 -9.52 -17.14
N LYS A 118 9.84 -9.37 -17.81
CA LYS A 118 8.90 -10.38 -18.35
C LYS A 118 8.93 -11.80 -17.75
N SER A 119 8.04 -12.05 -16.79
CA SER A 119 7.08 -13.16 -16.85
C SER A 119 6.02 -12.95 -15.76
N TRP A 120 4.84 -12.49 -16.20
CA TRP A 120 3.63 -12.42 -15.37
C TRP A 120 2.97 -13.81 -15.35
N PRO A 121 2.25 -14.18 -14.28
CA PRO A 121 0.84 -13.82 -14.27
C PRO A 121 0.27 -13.50 -12.88
N CYS A 122 0.27 -12.23 -12.47
CA CYS A 122 -0.76 -11.69 -11.59
C CYS A 122 -1.16 -10.25 -12.02
N GLY A 123 -1.96 -10.07 -13.08
CA GLY A 123 -2.72 -8.85 -13.46
C GLY A 123 -2.04 -7.45 -13.48
N PRO A 124 -2.69 -6.42 -14.05
CA PRO A 124 -2.19 -5.04 -14.04
C PRO A 124 -2.32 -4.32 -12.67
N ASP A 125 -2.95 -4.94 -11.67
CA ASP A 125 -3.36 -4.32 -10.40
C ASP A 125 -2.48 -4.68 -9.18
N ALA A 126 -1.20 -5.00 -9.38
CA ALA A 126 -0.24 -5.14 -8.27
C ALA A 126 0.05 -3.81 -7.53
N LEU A 127 -0.47 -2.68 -8.04
CA LEU A 127 -0.26 -1.31 -7.57
C LEU A 127 -1.48 -0.75 -6.82
N ARG A 128 -2.12 -1.52 -5.94
CA ARG A 128 -3.25 -0.98 -5.18
C ARG A 128 -2.74 -0.10 -4.03
N CYS A 129 -2.50 1.17 -4.34
CA CYS A 129 -2.21 2.21 -3.36
C CYS A 129 -3.43 2.41 -2.44
N LEU A 130 -3.23 2.26 -1.13
CA LEU A 130 -4.27 2.52 -0.15
C LEU A 130 -4.14 3.94 0.42
N ARG A 131 -5.29 4.56 0.72
CA ARG A 131 -5.37 5.98 1.10
C ARG A 131 -5.60 6.16 2.58
N HIS A 132 -4.83 7.05 3.20
CA HIS A 132 -5.11 7.54 4.54
C HIS A 132 -5.01 9.04 4.68
N PHE A 133 -5.99 9.64 5.34
CA PHE A 133 -6.07 11.09 5.50
C PHE A 133 -5.79 11.49 6.93
N ILE A 134 -4.69 12.21 7.16
CA ILE A 134 -4.49 12.95 8.40
C ILE A 134 -5.09 14.34 8.20
N LYS A 135 -6.08 14.67 9.03
CA LYS A 135 -6.78 15.96 9.05
C LYS A 135 -6.40 16.77 10.28
#